data_AF-A0A2R7L0Q0-F1
#
_entry.id   AF-A0A2R7L0Q0-F1
#
_cell.length_a   1.000
_cell.length_b   1.000
_cell.length_c   1.000
_cell.angle_alpha   90.00
_cell.angle_beta   90.00
_cell.angle_gamma   90.00
#
_symmetry.space_group_name_H-M   'P 1'
#
loop_
_entity.id
_entity.type
_entity.pdbx_description
1 polymer ?
#
loop_
_entity_poly.entity_id
_entity_poly.type
_entity_poly.pdbx_seq_one_letter_code
_entity_poly.pdbx_strand_id
1 'polypeptide(L)'
;MIEPRQNPKHLILAAICLLQICILDYLTPLETSGGFGILYIACIPIVMKESKKIIICVASLSTALIILNYLYFSSDLPVSQWMFPVNRIISVIGLWVATAIALDYKKVRNQLSNQTTSYTETLEEIIFITSHKVRNPVTNIVKIVELMDDEDLTEQNVKEMMFYLRKSVKDLESATREMTDHICDKEYNQNVLSV
;
A
#
# COMPACT_ATOMS: atom_id res chain seq x y z
N MET A 1 3.18 -11.76 -3.94
CA MET A 1 3.05 -11.09 -2.64
C MET A 1 4.44 -10.67 -2.14
N ILE A 2 4.87 -9.43 -2.42
CA ILE A 2 6.14 -8.91 -1.91
C ILE A 2 5.86 -8.41 -0.50
N GLU A 3 6.19 -9.20 0.53
CA GLU A 3 6.17 -8.68 1.89
C GLU A 3 7.07 -7.43 1.95
N PRO A 4 6.60 -6.31 2.53
CA PRO A 4 7.45 -5.15 2.69
C PRO A 4 8.63 -5.57 3.57
N ARG A 5 9.78 -5.76 2.94
CA ARG A 5 11.03 -6.14 3.58
C ARG A 5 11.30 -5.13 4.69
N GLN A 6 11.15 -5.59 5.94
CA GLN A 6 11.44 -4.81 7.13
C GLN A 6 12.87 -4.28 6.99
N ASN A 7 12.99 -2.97 6.83
CA ASN A 7 14.29 -2.35 6.63
C ASN A 7 14.78 -1.95 8.02
N PRO A 8 15.75 -2.68 8.61
CA PRO A 8 16.15 -2.50 10.01
C PRO A 8 16.61 -1.07 10.31
N LYS A 9 16.97 -0.30 9.27
CA LYS A 9 17.33 1.11 9.33
C LYS A 9 16.25 1.99 9.98
N HIS A 10 14.96 1.75 9.74
CA HIS A 10 13.89 2.57 10.32
C HIS A 10 13.69 2.27 11.81
N LEU A 11 13.82 1.01 12.21
CA LEU A 11 13.76 0.62 13.62
C LEU A 11 14.95 1.18 14.40
N ILE A 12 16.16 1.11 13.84
CA ILE A 12 17.37 1.69 14.44
C ILE A 12 17.20 3.21 14.58
N LEU A 13 16.70 3.89 13.55
CA LEU A 13 16.44 5.33 13.60
C LEU A 13 15.41 5.70 14.68
N ALA A 14 14.33 4.93 14.80
CA ALA A 14 13.33 5.13 15.84
C ALA A 14 13.90 4.92 17.24
N ALA A 15 14.74 3.88 17.43
CA ALA A 15 15.41 3.62 18.70
C ALA A 15 16.38 4.76 19.08
N ILE A 16 17.16 5.27 18.12
CA ILE A 16 18.05 6.43 18.32
C ILE A 16 17.24 7.67 18.70
N CYS A 17 16.15 7.96 17.98
CA CYS A 17 15.28 9.10 18.26
C CYS A 17 14.65 9.00 19.66
N LEU A 18 14.15 7.82 20.04
CA LEU A 18 13.56 7.57 21.35
C LEU A 18 14.59 7.71 22.48
N LEU A 19 15.83 7.24 22.25
CA LEU A 19 16.94 7.41 23.20
C LEU A 19 17.32 8.89 23.35
N GLN A 20 17.41 9.65 22.25
CA GLN A 20 17.66 11.10 22.29
C GLN A 20 16.59 11.86 23.06
N ILE A 21 15.30 11.55 22.82
CA ILE A 21 14.19 12.16 23.56
C ILE A 21 14.28 11.81 25.05
N CYS A 22 14.61 10.56 25.38
CA CYS A 22 14.78 10.13 26.76
C CYS A 22 15.93 10.85 27.49
N ILE A 23 17.07 11.03 26.81
CA ILE A 23 18.21 11.79 27.35
C ILE A 23 17.83 13.26 27.57
N LEU A 24 17.11 13.87 26.61
CA LEU A 24 16.66 15.26 26.72
C LEU A 24 15.66 15.46 27.86
N ASP A 25 14.69 14.56 28.02
CA ASP A 25 13.68 14.59 29.10
C ASP A 25 14.31 14.31 30.48
N TYR A 26 15.48 13.65 30.53
CA TYR A 26 16.25 13.45 31.77
C TYR A 26 17.14 14.65 32.13
N LEU A 27 17.80 15.27 31.13
CA LEU A 27 18.72 16.39 31.35
C LEU A 27 18.02 17.74 31.58
N THR A 28 16.76 17.88 31.20
CA THR A 28 16.04 19.15 31.32
C THR A 28 15.49 19.37 32.73
N PRO A 29 15.85 20.48 33.41
CA PRO A 29 15.35 20.79 34.74
C PRO A 29 13.83 21.02 34.72
N LEU A 30 13.17 20.47 35.75
CA LEU A 30 11.71 20.35 35.90
C LEU A 30 10.95 21.68 35.81
N GLU A 31 11.57 22.79 36.18
CA GLU A 31 10.94 24.13 36.24
C GLU A 31 10.56 24.68 34.85
N THR A 32 11.22 24.19 33.79
CA THR A 32 10.96 24.56 32.39
C THR A 32 10.39 23.40 31.56
N SER A 33 10.25 22.21 32.13
CA SER A 33 10.00 20.95 31.41
C SER A 33 8.52 20.66 31.10
N GLY A 34 7.69 21.69 30.99
CA GLY A 34 6.24 21.59 30.83
C GLY A 34 5.73 20.98 29.53
N GLY A 35 6.57 20.39 28.66
CA GLY A 35 6.12 19.91 27.34
C GLY A 35 6.96 18.83 26.64
N PHE A 36 8.07 18.35 27.20
CA PHE A 36 8.94 17.41 26.47
C PHE A 36 8.32 16.02 26.25
N GLY A 37 7.30 15.65 27.05
CA GLY A 37 6.54 14.42 26.85
C GLY A 37 5.86 14.32 25.47
N ILE A 38 5.55 15.46 24.84
CA ILE A 38 4.95 15.46 23.50
C ILE A 38 5.94 15.07 22.40
N LEU A 39 7.25 15.19 22.65
CA LEU A 39 8.27 14.86 21.66
C LEU A 39 8.30 13.36 21.34
N TYR A 40 7.84 12.51 22.25
CA TYR A 40 7.67 11.06 22.00
C TYR A 40 6.73 10.77 20.84
N ILE A 41 5.83 11.69 20.48
CA ILE A 41 4.97 11.58 19.29
C ILE A 41 5.81 11.55 18.00
N ALA A 42 6.97 12.20 17.97
CA ALA A 42 7.85 12.23 16.80
C ALA A 42 8.39 10.84 16.41
N CYS A 43 8.38 9.87 17.33
CA CYS A 43 8.75 8.49 17.01
C CYS A 43 7.70 7.78 16.13
N ILE A 44 6.42 8.16 16.20
CA ILE A 44 5.33 7.49 15.49
C ILE A 44 5.46 7.61 13.96
N PRO A 45 5.70 8.81 13.37
CA PRO A 45 5.95 8.93 11.92
C PRO A 45 7.12 8.09 11.42
N ILE A 46 8.18 7.93 12.22
CA ILE A 46 9.39 7.18 11.85
C ILE A 46 9.06 5.68 11.67
N VAL A 47 8.23 5.15 12.58
CA VAL A 47 7.85 3.72 12.58
C VAL A 47 6.60 3.42 11.75
N MET A 48 5.99 4.43 11.13
CA MET A 48 4.75 4.27 10.34
C MET A 48 4.89 3.32 9.15
N LYS A 49 6.13 3.11 8.65
CA LYS A 49 6.42 2.13 7.60
C LYS A 49 6.54 0.69 8.12
N GLU A 50 6.73 0.52 9.43
CA GLU A 50 6.94 -0.79 10.06
C GLU A 50 5.63 -1.52 10.39
N SER A 51 5.73 -2.78 10.82
CA SER A 51 4.57 -3.62 11.15
C SER A 51 3.65 -3.00 12.21
N LYS A 52 2.33 -3.33 12.18
CA LYS A 52 1.37 -2.82 13.19
C LYS A 52 1.83 -3.13 14.61
N LYS A 53 2.42 -4.31 14.81
CA LYS A 53 2.98 -4.75 16.09
C LYS A 53 4.12 -3.84 16.55
N ILE A 54 4.99 -3.41 15.64
CA ILE A 54 6.12 -2.50 15.95
C ILE A 54 5.60 -1.12 16.33
N ILE A 55 4.62 -0.56 15.59
CA ILE A 55 4.02 0.75 15.91
C ILE A 55 3.45 0.74 17.34
N ILE A 56 2.66 -0.30 17.68
CA ILE A 56 2.08 -0.47 19.01
C ILE A 56 3.16 -0.68 20.07
N CYS A 57 4.17 -1.51 19.78
CA CYS A 57 5.29 -1.75 20.69
C CYS A 57 6.02 -0.44 21.03
N VAL A 58 6.35 0.37 20.03
CA VAL A 58 7.02 1.66 20.22
C VAL A 58 6.14 2.63 21.02
N ALA A 59 4.84 2.74 20.71
CA ALA A 59 3.92 3.56 21.49
C ALA A 59 3.81 3.11 22.96
N SER A 60 3.77 1.79 23.20
CA SER A 60 3.75 1.23 24.56
C SER A 60 5.05 1.49 25.33
N LEU A 61 6.20 1.36 24.67
CA LEU A 61 7.52 1.65 25.24
C LEU A 61 7.66 3.15 25.58
N SER A 62 7.23 4.03 24.68
CA SER A 62 7.19 5.47 24.94
C SER A 62 6.26 5.82 26.10
N THR A 63 5.08 5.18 26.19
CA THR A 63 4.17 5.37 27.33
C THR A 63 4.82 4.92 28.65
N ALA A 64 5.50 3.77 28.65
CA ALA A 64 6.21 3.27 29.82
C ALA A 64 7.33 4.22 30.27
N LEU A 65 8.07 4.82 29.33
CA LEU A 65 9.09 5.82 29.63
C LEU A 65 8.51 7.10 30.22
N ILE A 66 7.39 7.60 29.68
CA ILE A 66 6.70 8.77 30.22
C ILE A 66 6.24 8.52 31.67
N ILE A 67 5.71 7.33 31.95
CA ILE A 67 5.28 6.93 33.31
C ILE A 67 6.48 6.77 34.24
N LEU A 68 7.57 6.14 33.79
CA LEU A 68 8.79 5.97 34.57
C LEU A 68 9.39 7.32 34.96
N ASN A 69 9.44 8.27 34.03
CA ASN A 69 9.88 9.63 34.28
C ASN A 69 8.98 10.33 35.31
N TYR A 70 7.66 10.17 35.20
CA TYR A 70 6.71 10.69 36.21
C TYR A 70 7.01 10.15 37.61
N LEU A 71 7.22 8.84 37.77
CA LEU A 71 7.48 8.22 39.06
C LEU A 71 8.82 8.65 39.67
N TYR A 72 9.87 8.80 38.85
CA TYR A 72 11.20 9.18 39.32
C TYR A 72 11.23 10.61 39.84
N PHE A 73 10.63 11.56 39.12
CA PHE A 73 10.66 12.97 39.52
C PHE A 73 9.56 13.36 40.51
N SER A 74 8.55 12.51 40.71
CA SER A 74 7.45 12.79 41.66
C SER A 74 7.92 12.95 43.13
N SER A 75 9.15 12.54 43.48
CA SER A 75 9.68 12.65 44.84
C SER A 75 10.28 14.01 45.20
N ASP A 76 10.64 14.86 44.22
CA ASP A 76 11.59 15.97 44.45
C ASP A 76 11.02 17.40 44.24
N LEU A 77 9.69 17.61 44.16
CA LEU A 77 9.14 18.91 43.74
C LEU A 77 8.42 19.75 44.83
N PRO A 78 8.87 21.00 45.08
CA PRO A 78 8.15 22.01 45.86
C PRO A 78 7.17 22.89 45.04
N VAL A 79 7.05 22.68 43.73
CA VAL A 79 6.22 23.50 42.79
C VAL A 79 4.82 22.89 42.58
N SER A 80 3.84 23.68 42.08
CA SER A 80 2.42 23.33 41.93
C SER A 80 2.19 21.89 41.46
N GLN A 81 1.71 21.05 42.38
CA GLN A 81 1.61 19.59 42.23
C GLN A 81 0.74 19.13 41.04
N TRP A 82 -0.12 19.99 40.50
CA TRP A 82 -1.09 19.63 39.45
C TRP A 82 -0.55 19.78 38.02
N MET A 83 0.43 20.65 37.78
CA MET A 83 0.89 20.95 36.41
C MET A 83 1.63 19.75 35.78
N PHE A 84 2.42 19.05 36.60
CA PHE A 84 3.22 17.90 36.16
C PHE A 84 2.37 16.70 35.70
N PRO A 85 1.42 16.16 36.49
CA PRO A 85 0.60 15.03 36.04
C PRO A 85 -0.27 15.37 34.83
N VAL A 86 -0.83 16.59 34.76
CA VAL A 86 -1.65 17.03 33.62
C VAL A 86 -0.85 17.01 32.32
N ASN A 87 0.38 17.53 32.32
CA ASN A 87 1.23 17.52 31.13
C ASN A 87 1.57 16.09 30.65
N ARG A 88 1.83 15.16 31.58
CA ARG A 88 2.11 13.76 31.25
C ARG A 88 0.88 13.06 30.68
N ILE A 89 -0.31 13.33 31.23
CA ILE A 89 -1.58 12.82 30.68
C ILE A 89 -1.81 13.33 29.24
N ILE A 90 -1.63 14.63 29.00
CA ILE A 90 -1.78 15.22 27.66
C ILE A 90 -0.82 14.56 26.67
N SER A 91 0.43 14.34 27.08
CA SER A 91 1.45 13.68 26.25
C SER A 91 1.06 12.25 25.87
N VAL A 92 0.57 11.46 26.83
CA VAL A 92 0.11 10.08 26.58
C VAL A 92 -1.09 10.07 25.65
N ILE A 93 -2.08 10.95 25.86
CA ILE A 93 -3.25 11.07 24.99
C ILE A 93 -2.80 11.41 23.56
N GLY A 94 -1.93 12.42 23.40
CA GLY A 94 -1.42 12.81 22.08
C GLY A 94 -0.67 11.67 21.38
N LEU A 95 0.13 10.89 22.12
CA LEU A 95 0.83 9.72 21.60
C LEU A 95 -0.15 8.65 21.07
N TRP A 96 -1.20 8.34 21.83
CA TRP A 96 -2.19 7.34 21.42
C TRP A 96 -3.07 7.82 20.25
N VAL A 97 -3.42 9.11 20.20
CA VAL A 97 -4.10 9.72 19.06
C VAL A 97 -3.24 9.60 17.79
N ALA A 98 -1.96 9.98 17.87
CA ALA A 98 -1.03 9.83 16.75
C ALA A 98 -0.87 8.36 16.33
N THR A 99 -0.83 7.45 17.30
CA THR A 99 -0.76 6.00 17.03
C THR A 99 -2.01 5.49 16.30
N ALA A 100 -3.21 5.93 16.70
CA ALA A 100 -4.46 5.56 16.03
C ALA A 100 -4.47 6.04 14.57
N ILE A 101 -4.11 7.31 14.34
CA ILE A 101 -3.98 7.88 12.98
C ILE A 101 -2.99 7.06 12.13
N ALA A 102 -1.84 6.69 12.70
CA ALA A 102 -0.84 5.89 11.99
C ALA A 102 -1.35 4.48 11.62
N LEU A 103 -2.16 3.86 12.48
CA LEU A 103 -2.77 2.55 12.20
C LEU A 103 -3.85 2.62 11.11
N ASP A 104 -4.67 3.66 11.11
CA ASP A 104 -5.70 3.88 10.08
C ASP A 104 -5.07 4.20 8.72
N TYR A 105 -4.07 5.10 8.70
CA TYR A 105 -3.31 5.41 7.49
C TYR A 105 -2.69 4.14 6.89
N LYS A 106 -2.18 3.24 7.75
CA LYS A 106 -1.64 1.96 7.30
C LYS A 106 -2.70 1.03 6.70
N LYS A 107 -3.91 1.00 7.26
CA LYS A 107 -5.02 0.22 6.70
C LYS A 107 -5.36 0.69 5.29
N VAL A 108 -5.52 2.01 5.11
CA VAL A 108 -5.81 2.62 3.81
C VAL A 108 -4.68 2.34 2.80
N ARG A 109 -3.43 2.51 3.21
CA ARG A 109 -2.27 2.23 2.34
C ARG A 109 -2.20 0.78 1.89
N ASN A 110 -2.50 -0.17 2.78
CA ASN A 110 -2.52 -1.59 2.43
C ASN A 110 -3.65 -1.91 1.44
N GLN A 111 -4.84 -1.31 1.62
CA GLN A 111 -5.94 -1.45 0.67
C GLN A 111 -5.56 -0.92 -0.71
N LEU A 112 -4.96 0.27 -0.76
CA LEU A 112 -4.48 0.87 -2.00
C LEU A 112 -3.42 -0.01 -2.68
N SER A 113 -2.47 -0.53 -1.91
CA SER A 113 -1.44 -1.44 -2.43
C SER A 113 -2.07 -2.69 -3.04
N ASN A 114 -3.03 -3.32 -2.36
CA ASN A 114 -3.70 -4.51 -2.86
C ASN A 114 -4.50 -4.22 -4.14
N GLN A 115 -5.19 -3.08 -4.20
CA GLN A 115 -5.88 -2.64 -5.41
C GLN A 115 -4.90 -2.46 -6.56
N THR A 116 -3.79 -1.74 -6.36
CA THR A 116 -2.79 -1.55 -7.41
C THR A 116 -2.22 -2.87 -7.93
N THR A 117 -1.93 -3.83 -7.05
CA THR A 117 -1.47 -5.16 -7.46
C THR A 117 -2.52 -5.89 -8.30
N SER A 118 -3.78 -5.89 -7.88
CA SER A 118 -4.87 -6.51 -8.64
C SER A 118 -5.08 -5.85 -10.01
N TYR A 119 -4.98 -4.52 -10.10
CA TYR A 119 -5.01 -3.80 -11.38
C TYR A 119 -3.84 -4.19 -12.29
N THR A 120 -2.61 -4.28 -11.75
CA THR A 120 -1.44 -4.70 -12.52
C THR A 120 -1.59 -6.13 -13.05
N GLU A 121 -2.03 -7.07 -12.22
CA GLU A 121 -2.28 -8.46 -12.65
C GLU A 121 -3.32 -8.54 -13.78
N THR A 122 -4.37 -7.73 -13.69
CA THR A 122 -5.40 -7.63 -14.74
C THR A 122 -4.84 -7.04 -16.03
N LEU A 123 -4.01 -6.01 -15.92
CA LEU A 123 -3.35 -5.39 -17.06
C LEU A 123 -2.40 -6.39 -17.75
N GLU A 124 -1.61 -7.14 -17.00
CA GLU A 124 -0.71 -8.18 -17.53
C GLU A 124 -1.48 -9.24 -18.33
N GLU A 125 -2.64 -9.66 -17.82
CA GLU A 125 -3.52 -10.63 -18.47
C GLU A 125 -4.13 -10.09 -19.77
N ILE A 126 -4.63 -8.85 -19.78
CA ILE A 126 -5.12 -8.18 -20.98
C ILE A 126 -4.01 -8.04 -22.03
N ILE A 127 -2.81 -7.64 -21.61
CA ILE A 127 -1.64 -7.53 -22.49
C ILE A 127 -1.29 -8.90 -23.09
N PHE A 128 -1.35 -9.97 -22.29
CA PHE A 128 -1.12 -11.34 -22.76
C PHE A 128 -2.14 -11.76 -23.82
N ILE A 129 -3.45 -11.59 -23.55
CA ILE A 129 -4.51 -11.91 -24.50
C ILE A 129 -4.35 -11.09 -25.78
N THR A 130 -4.07 -9.80 -25.67
CA THR A 130 -3.85 -8.91 -26.82
C THR A 130 -2.66 -9.38 -27.66
N SER A 131 -1.53 -9.70 -27.01
CA SER A 131 -0.28 -10.06 -27.68
C SER A 131 -0.33 -11.44 -28.35
N HIS A 132 -1.00 -12.42 -27.74
CA HIS A 132 -1.00 -13.80 -28.21
C HIS A 132 -2.27 -14.23 -28.93
N LYS A 133 -3.44 -13.77 -28.47
CA LYS A 133 -4.74 -14.24 -28.95
C LYS A 133 -5.40 -13.29 -29.94
N VAL A 134 -5.18 -11.97 -29.81
CA VAL A 134 -5.72 -10.98 -30.75
C VAL A 134 -4.78 -10.74 -31.93
N ARG A 135 -3.47 -10.62 -31.70
CA ARG A 135 -2.48 -10.33 -32.76
C ARG A 135 -2.50 -11.36 -33.91
N ASN A 136 -2.62 -12.64 -33.59
CA ASN A 136 -2.58 -13.73 -34.56
C ASN A 136 -3.74 -13.66 -35.57
N PRO A 137 -5.03 -13.67 -35.15
CA PRO A 137 -6.13 -13.57 -36.09
C PRO A 137 -6.14 -12.24 -36.85
N VAL A 138 -5.75 -11.12 -36.23
CA VAL A 138 -5.61 -9.83 -36.93
C VAL A 138 -4.57 -9.91 -38.04
N THR A 139 -3.39 -10.47 -37.76
CA THR A 139 -2.33 -10.64 -38.76
C THR A 139 -2.80 -11.53 -39.91
N ASN A 140 -3.54 -12.60 -39.61
CA ASN A 140 -4.08 -13.49 -40.63
C ASN A 140 -5.13 -12.80 -41.51
N ILE A 141 -6.05 -12.02 -40.90
CA ILE A 141 -7.04 -11.23 -41.62
C ILE A 141 -6.35 -10.27 -42.59
N VAL A 142 -5.37 -9.49 -42.10
CA VAL A 142 -4.63 -8.52 -42.92
C VAL A 142 -3.96 -9.21 -44.09
N LYS A 143 -3.22 -10.30 -43.85
CA LYS A 143 -2.55 -11.06 -44.92
C LYS A 143 -3.51 -11.63 -45.94
N ILE A 144 -4.66 -12.16 -45.52
CA ILE A 144 -5.66 -12.71 -46.45
C ILE A 144 -6.25 -11.59 -47.30
N VAL A 145 -6.54 -10.43 -46.70
CA VAL A 145 -7.06 -9.27 -47.43
C VAL A 145 -6.03 -8.74 -48.44
N GLU A 146 -4.75 -8.69 -48.08
CA GLU A 146 -3.66 -8.33 -49.01
C GLU A 146 -3.58 -9.31 -50.19
N LEU A 147 -3.66 -10.63 -49.94
CA LEU A 147 -3.65 -11.65 -50.98
C LEU A 147 -4.91 -11.65 -51.87
N MET A 148 -6.01 -11.05 -51.40
CA MET A 148 -7.25 -10.93 -52.17
C MET A 148 -7.22 -9.78 -53.20
N ASP A 149 -6.22 -8.91 -53.14
CA ASP A 149 -6.05 -7.77 -54.06
C ASP A 149 -5.24 -8.14 -55.32
N ASP A 150 -4.74 -9.38 -55.42
CA ASP A 150 -3.98 -9.89 -56.57
C ASP A 150 -4.89 -10.21 -57.78
N GLU A 151 -4.49 -9.78 -58.98
CA GLU A 151 -5.28 -9.93 -60.23
C GLU A 151 -5.41 -11.39 -60.73
N ASP A 152 -4.56 -12.31 -60.27
CA ASP A 152 -4.47 -13.70 -60.74
C ASP A 152 -5.21 -14.73 -59.84
N LEU A 153 -6.28 -14.32 -59.16
CA LEU A 153 -7.03 -15.18 -58.24
C LEU A 153 -8.02 -16.10 -58.96
N THR A 154 -7.86 -17.41 -58.75
CA THR A 154 -8.88 -18.39 -59.15
C THR A 154 -10.03 -18.43 -58.15
N GLU A 155 -11.23 -18.81 -58.62
CA GLU A 155 -12.43 -18.94 -57.77
C GLU A 155 -12.21 -19.91 -56.58
N GLN A 156 -11.39 -20.95 -56.77
CA GLN A 156 -11.02 -21.89 -55.72
C GLN A 156 -10.16 -21.22 -54.63
N ASN A 157 -9.16 -20.41 -55.02
CA ASN A 157 -8.30 -19.69 -54.09
C ASN A 157 -9.12 -18.71 -53.23
N VAL A 158 -10.05 -17.98 -53.84
CA VAL A 158 -10.95 -17.05 -53.14
C VAL A 158 -11.79 -17.79 -52.09
N LYS A 159 -12.30 -18.98 -52.43
CA LYS A 159 -13.12 -19.78 -51.51
C LYS A 159 -12.33 -20.28 -50.30
N GLU A 160 -11.09 -20.72 -50.49
CA GLU A 160 -10.19 -21.12 -49.39
C GLU A 160 -9.78 -19.93 -48.53
N MET A 161 -9.43 -18.79 -49.14
CA MET A 161 -9.13 -17.54 -48.43
C MET A 161 -10.31 -17.08 -47.56
N MET A 162 -11.53 -17.12 -48.10
CA MET A 162 -12.74 -16.80 -47.34
C MET A 162 -13.00 -17.76 -46.17
N PHE A 163 -12.64 -19.03 -46.30
CA PHE A 163 -12.71 -19.98 -45.20
C PHE A 163 -11.73 -19.60 -44.07
N TYR A 164 -10.47 -19.29 -44.38
CA TYR A 164 -9.48 -18.86 -43.39
C TYR A 164 -9.79 -17.49 -42.77
N LEU A 165 -10.37 -16.57 -43.55
CA LEU A 165 -10.83 -15.28 -43.06
C LEU A 165 -11.93 -15.46 -42.01
N ARG A 166 -12.96 -16.26 -42.31
CA ARG A 166 -14.03 -16.58 -41.36
C ARG A 166 -13.51 -17.24 -40.10
N LYS A 167 -12.53 -18.14 -40.21
CA LYS A 167 -11.88 -18.76 -39.06
C LYS A 167 -11.16 -17.71 -38.20
N SER A 168 -10.36 -16.85 -38.82
CA SER A 168 -9.62 -15.80 -38.11
C SER A 168 -10.55 -14.79 -37.41
N VAL A 169 -11.68 -14.43 -38.04
CA VAL A 169 -12.70 -13.56 -37.43
C VAL A 169 -13.34 -14.22 -36.21
N LYS A 170 -13.65 -15.51 -36.27
CA LYS A 170 -14.17 -16.26 -35.11
C LYS A 170 -13.15 -16.36 -33.97
N ASP A 171 -11.90 -16.61 -34.31
CA ASP A 171 -10.81 -16.68 -33.31
C ASP A 171 -10.62 -15.32 -32.63
N LEU A 172 -10.73 -14.22 -33.39
CA LEU A 172 -10.72 -12.85 -32.85
C LEU A 172 -11.92 -12.55 -31.94
N GLU A 173 -13.13 -12.93 -32.36
CA GLU A 173 -14.34 -12.79 -31.55
C GLU A 173 -14.21 -13.57 -30.23
N SER A 174 -13.68 -14.79 -30.27
CA SER A 174 -13.41 -15.57 -29.07
C SER A 174 -12.38 -14.91 -28.15
N ALA A 175 -11.29 -14.38 -28.71
CA ALA A 175 -10.23 -13.72 -27.92
C ALA A 175 -10.73 -12.43 -27.27
N THR A 176 -11.52 -11.63 -27.99
CA THR A 176 -12.12 -10.39 -27.47
C THR A 176 -13.20 -10.66 -26.42
N ARG A 177 -13.98 -11.74 -26.59
CA ARG A 177 -14.93 -12.20 -25.58
C ARG A 177 -14.24 -12.65 -24.30
N GLU A 178 -13.19 -13.47 -24.41
CA GLU A 178 -12.38 -13.90 -23.26
C GLU A 178 -11.82 -12.70 -22.50
N MET A 179 -11.25 -11.71 -23.20
CA MET A 179 -10.78 -10.47 -22.58
C MET A 179 -11.89 -9.71 -21.84
N THR A 180 -13.07 -9.62 -22.44
CA THR A 180 -14.23 -8.93 -21.85
C THR A 180 -14.72 -9.66 -20.60
N ASP A 181 -14.84 -10.99 -20.66
CA ASP A 181 -15.25 -11.82 -19.53
C ASP A 181 -14.27 -11.65 -18.35
N HIS A 182 -12.95 -11.64 -18.61
CA HIS A 182 -11.94 -11.39 -17.57
C HIS A 182 -12.05 -10.00 -16.91
N ILE A 183 -12.38 -8.96 -17.68
CA ILE A 183 -12.57 -7.61 -17.14
C ILE A 183 -13.83 -7.57 -16.29
N CYS A 184 -14.95 -8.10 -16.79
CA CYS A 184 -16.23 -8.13 -16.09
C CYS A 184 -16.17 -8.94 -14.80
N ASP A 185 -15.53 -10.12 -14.81
CA ASP A 185 -15.39 -10.97 -13.63
C ASP A 185 -14.58 -10.28 -12.52
N LYS A 186 -13.51 -9.57 -12.88
CA LYS A 186 -12.70 -8.85 -11.88
C LYS A 186 -13.39 -7.59 -11.36
N GLU A 187 -14.10 -6.85 -12.21
CA GLU A 187 -14.87 -5.67 -11.78
C GLU A 187 -16.02 -6.06 -10.84
N TYR A 188 -16.71 -7.17 -11.13
CA TYR A 188 -17.74 -7.74 -10.26
C TYR A 188 -17.17 -8.12 -8.88
N ASN A 189 -16.03 -8.83 -8.84
CA ASN A 189 -15.40 -9.24 -7.60
C ASN A 189 -14.87 -8.06 -6.76
N GLN A 190 -14.38 -6.98 -7.39
CA GLN A 190 -13.97 -5.76 -6.69
C GLN A 190 -15.16 -5.02 -6.05
N ASN A 191 -16.30 -4.98 -6.73
CA ASN A 191 -17.51 -4.32 -6.22
C ASN A 191 -18.16 -5.10 -5.06
N VAL A 192 -18.10 -6.44 -5.07
CA VAL A 192 -18.63 -7.26 -3.97
C VAL A 192 -17.74 -7.20 -2.72
N LEU A 193 -16.41 -7.10 -2.88
CA LEU A 193 -15.45 -7.04 -1.77
C LEU A 193 -15.29 -5.64 -1.14
N SER A 194 -15.92 -4.61 -1.71
CA SER A 194 -15.88 -3.23 -1.22
C SER A 194 -17.12 -2.82 -0.40
N VAL A 195 -18.11 -3.71 -0.27
CA VAL A 195 -19.31 -3.58 0.59
C VAL A 195 -19.08 -4.30 1.91
#